data_AF-A0A355FAR6-F1
#
_entry.id   AF-A0A355FAR6-F1
#
_cell.length_a   1.000
_cell.length_b   1.000
_cell.length_c   1.000
_cell.angle_alpha   90.00
_cell.angle_beta   90.00
_cell.angle_gamma   90.00
#
_symmetry.space_group_name_H-M   'P 1'
#
loop_
_entity.id
_entity.type
_entity.pdbx_description
1 polymer ?
#
loop_
_entity_poly.entity_id
_entity_poly.type
_entity_poly.pdbx_seq_one_letter_code
_entity_poly.pdbx_strand_id
1 'polypeptide(L)' 'MPNPTALFETSLGSFRVEIFEDKMPITAKNFLDLATGGFYDGLHF' A
#
# COMPACT_ATOMS: atom_id res chain seq x y z
N MET A 1 9.04 -14.61 -6.68
CA MET A 1 7.59 -14.31 -6.68
C MET A 1 7.42 -12.85 -7.07
N PRO A 2 6.35 -12.46 -7.77
CA PRO A 2 6.10 -11.05 -8.06
C PRO A 2 5.83 -10.28 -6.75
N ASN A 3 6.26 -9.02 -6.70
CA ASN A 3 6.02 -8.16 -5.54
C ASN A 3 4.51 -7.89 -5.36
N PRO A 4 4.06 -7.65 -4.11
CA PRO A 4 2.70 -7.19 -3.86
C PRO A 4 2.43 -5.84 -4.54
N THR A 5 1.16 -5.63 -4.89
CA THR A 5 0.70 -4.34 -5.41
C THR A 5 -0.46 -3.82 -4.59
N ALA A 6 -0.54 -2.51 -4.39
CA ALA A 6 -1.65 -1.84 -3.73
C ALA A 6 -2.38 -0.92 -4.72
N LEU A 7 -3.72 -0.92 -4.68
CA LEU A 7 -4.57 0.04 -5.39
C LEU A 7 -4.91 1.16 -4.41
N PHE A 8 -4.60 2.39 -4.78
CA PHE A 8 -4.96 3.58 -4.05
C PHE A 8 -6.13 4.23 -4.75
N GLU A 9 -7.21 4.49 -4.01
CA GLU A 9 -8.38 5.20 -4.50
C GLU A 9 -8.43 6.57 -3.84
N THR A 10 -8.34 7.63 -4.66
CA THR A 10 -8.33 9.02 -4.17
C THR A 10 -9.40 9.84 -4.87
N SER A 11 -9.68 11.04 -4.37
CA SER A 11 -10.59 11.98 -5.03
C SER A 11 -10.12 12.43 -6.42
N LEU A 12 -8.83 12.29 -6.74
CA LEU A 12 -8.27 12.59 -8.06
C LEU A 12 -8.16 11.37 -8.97
N GLY A 13 -8.72 10.23 -8.55
CA GLY A 13 -8.68 8.97 -9.26
C GLY A 13 -7.82 7.92 -8.58
N SER A 14 -7.71 6.76 -9.22
CA SER A 14 -7.05 5.59 -8.66
C SER A 14 -5.72 5.30 -9.35
N PHE A 15 -4.74 4.85 -8.59
CA PHE A 15 -3.44 4.44 -9.11
C PHE A 15 -2.93 3.18 -8.41
N ARG A 16 -2.08 2.43 -9.10
CA ARG A 16 -1.49 1.19 -8.58
C ARG A 16 -0.01 1.40 -8.30
N VAL A 17 0.47 0.87 -7.17
CA VAL A 17 1.89 0.88 -6.80
C VAL A 17 2.37 -0.54 -6.53
N GLU A 18 3.66 -0.77 -6.80
CA GLU A 18 4.38 -1.99 -6.46
C GLU A 18 5.15 -1.79 -5.16
N ILE A 19 5.14 -2.82 -4.28
CA ILE A 19 5.78 -2.77 -2.97
C ILE A 19 7.06 -3.63 -2.99
N PHE A 20 8.22 -3.00 -2.92
CA PHE A 20 9.52 -3.68 -2.95
C PHE A 20 9.90 -4.27 -1.58
N GLU A 21 9.33 -5.43 -1.26
CA GLU A 21 9.62 -6.15 -0.01
C GLU A 21 11.09 -6.54 0.15
N ASP A 22 11.79 -6.79 -0.96
CA ASP A 22 13.21 -7.15 -0.97
C ASP A 22 14.14 -6.00 -0.53
N LYS A 23 13.72 -4.75 -0.76
CA LYS A 23 14.49 -3.56 -0.39
C LYS A 23 14.22 -3.12 1.05
N MET A 24 12.97 -3.20 1.50
CA MET A 24 12.54 -2.68 2.80
C MET A 24 11.53 -3.61 3.48
N PRO A 25 11.96 -4.80 3.94
CA PRO A 25 11.03 -5.85 4.37
C PRO A 25 10.16 -5.45 5.57
N ILE A 26 10.72 -4.75 6.56
CA ILE A 26 9.98 -4.33 7.76
C ILE A 26 8.93 -3.26 7.41
N THR A 27 9.34 -2.24 6.65
CA THR A 27 8.44 -1.15 6.25
C THR A 27 7.34 -1.65 5.32
N ALA A 28 7.69 -2.48 4.34
CA ALA A 28 6.74 -3.08 3.42
C ALA A 28 5.69 -3.92 4.16
N LYS A 29 6.13 -4.80 5.07
CA LYS A 29 5.22 -5.59 5.89
C LYS A 29 4.29 -4.71 6.73
N ASN A 30 4.82 -3.72 7.44
CA ASN A 30 4.01 -2.82 8.27
C ASN A 30 2.99 -2.05 7.41
N PHE A 31 3.39 -1.58 6.23
CA PHE A 31 2.49 -0.90 5.31
C PHE A 31 1.35 -1.82 4.85
N LEU A 32 1.67 -3.06 4.44
CA LEU A 32 0.69 -4.05 4.00
C LEU A 32 -0.29 -4.43 5.12
N ASP A 33 0.21 -4.62 6.34
CA ASP A 33 -0.63 -4.92 7.51
C ASP A 33 -1.62 -3.78 7.80
N LEU A 34 -1.15 -2.53 7.75
CA LEU A 34 -2.01 -1.34 7.94
C LEU A 34 -3.03 -1.19 6.80
N ALA A 35 -2.60 -1.36 5.55
CA ALA A 35 -3.46 -1.23 4.38
C ALA A 35 -4.56 -2.31 4.35
N THR A 36 -4.21 -3.57 4.61
CA THR A 36 -5.18 -4.66 4.68
C THR A 36 -6.11 -4.55 5.90
N GLY A 37 -5.68 -3.87 6.96
CA GLY A 37 -6.48 -3.52 8.12
C GLY A 37 -7.39 -2.29 7.94
N GLY A 38 -7.42 -1.67 6.76
CA GLY A 38 -8.26 -0.49 6.48
C GLY A 38 -7.77 0.80 7.16
N PHE A 39 -6.54 0.84 7.67
CA PHE A 39 -6.01 2.00 8.40
C PHE A 39 -6.00 3.27 7.55
N TYR A 40 -5.79 3.15 6.24
CA TYR A 40 -5.70 4.29 5.34
C TYR A 40 -7.06 4.73 4.76
N ASP A 41 -8.16 4.05 5.09
CA ASP A 41 -9.48 4.36 4.56
C ASP A 41 -9.98 5.70 5.11
N GLY A 42 -10.31 6.62 4.21
CA GLY A 42 -10.79 7.96 4.58
C GLY A 42 -9.70 8.94 5.04
N LEU A 43 -8.42 8.58 4.95
CA LEU A 43 -7.34 9.55 5.18
C LEU A 43 -7.29 10.61 4.07
N HIS A 44 -6.93 11.82 4.47
CA HIS A 44 -6.77 12.96 3.57
C HIS A 44 -5.29 13.33 3.43
N PHE A 45 -4.94 13.76 2.22
CA PHE A 45 -3.61 14.21 1.83
C PHE A 45 -3.69 15.62 1.25
#